data_AF-A0A7C2BLX0-F1
#
_entry.id   AF-A0A7C2BLX0-F1
#
_cell.length_a   1.000
_cell.length_b   1.000
_cell.length_c   1.000
_cell.angle_alpha   90.00
_cell.angle_beta   90.00
_cell.angle_gamma   90.00
#
_symmetry.space_group_name_H-M   'P 1'
#
loop_
_entity.id
_entity.type
_entity.pdbx_description
1 polymer ?
#
loop_
_entity_poly.entity_id
_entity_poly.type
_entity_poly.pdbx_seq_one_letter_code
_entity_poly.pdbx_strand_id
1 'polypeptide(L)'
;MWGRLPGLVRVRFFDDARPAQVEALLRGLGLSVARRGDDYWVLRASNPADLPRVLKALNSSPLVEWAVPHYALVPLREPLTPIKPQTL
;
A
#
# COMPACT_ATOMS: atom_id res chain seq x y z
N MET A 1 -11.15 -10.90 12.65
CA MET A 1 -10.55 -11.27 11.35
C MET A 1 -10.06 -10.01 10.67
N TRP A 2 -8.74 -9.80 10.55
CA TRP A 2 -8.19 -8.69 9.77
C TRP A 2 -8.19 -9.11 8.30
N GLY A 3 -9.37 -9.01 7.67
CA GLY A 3 -9.58 -9.42 6.30
C GLY A 3 -8.61 -8.70 5.38
N ARG A 4 -7.93 -9.45 4.50
CA ARG A 4 -7.24 -8.90 3.33
C ARG A 4 -8.22 -7.95 2.65
N LEU A 5 -8.00 -6.64 2.75
CA LEU A 5 -8.80 -5.66 2.00
C LEU A 5 -8.14 -5.53 0.62
N PRO A 6 -8.65 -6.24 -0.41
CA PRO A 6 -8.06 -6.17 -1.73
C PRO A 6 -8.22 -4.75 -2.28
N GLY A 7 -7.23 -4.27 -3.03
CA GLY A 7 -7.29 -2.95 -3.66
C GLY A 7 -6.76 -1.78 -2.83
N LEU A 8 -6.15 -2.02 -1.66
CA LEU A 8 -5.50 -0.97 -0.87
C LEU A 8 -4.00 -0.87 -1.16
N VAL A 9 -3.52 0.37 -1.30
CA VAL A 9 -2.10 0.72 -1.48
C VAL A 9 -1.69 1.65 -0.35
N ARG A 10 -0.54 1.39 0.29
CA ARG A 10 0.13 2.41 1.10
C ARG A 10 1.15 3.11 0.22
N VAL A 11 1.14 4.44 0.21
CA VAL A 11 2.02 5.27 -0.60
C VAL A 11 2.63 6.36 0.26
N ARG A 12 3.89 6.69 0.00
CA ARG A 12 4.54 7.91 0.50
C ARG A 12 4.92 8.78 -0.69
N PHE A 13 4.64 10.06 -0.58
CA PHE A 13 5.01 11.07 -1.57
C PHE A 13 6.27 11.78 -1.10
N PHE A 14 7.07 12.29 -2.04
CA PHE A 14 8.18 13.17 -1.69
C PHE A 14 7.68 14.48 -1.07
N ASP A 15 8.49 15.10 -0.22
CA ASP A 15 8.13 16.32 0.51
C ASP A 15 7.86 17.53 -0.41
N ASP A 16 8.41 17.53 -1.63
CA ASP A 16 8.23 18.57 -2.63
C ASP A 16 7.02 18.34 -3.56
N ALA A 17 6.35 17.19 -3.43
CA ALA A 17 5.18 16.87 -4.24
C ALA A 17 3.99 17.78 -3.89
N ARG A 18 3.61 18.67 -4.82
CA ARG A 18 2.55 19.65 -4.55
C ARG A 18 1.18 18.96 -4.47
N PRO A 19 0.28 19.41 -3.57
CA PRO A 19 -1.05 18.80 -3.41
C PRO A 19 -1.84 18.65 -4.72
N ALA A 20 -1.82 19.67 -5.59
CA ALA A 20 -2.52 19.63 -6.87
C ALA A 20 -1.98 18.54 -7.83
N GLN A 21 -0.67 18.27 -7.80
CA GLN A 21 -0.05 17.23 -8.63
C GLN A 21 -0.42 15.84 -8.11
N VAL A 22 -0.41 15.67 -6.77
CA VAL A 22 -0.87 14.44 -6.12
C VAL A 22 -2.33 14.17 -6.46
N GLU A 23 -3.22 15.16 -6.31
CA GLU A 23 -4.64 15.02 -6.65
C GLU A 23 -4.87 14.65 -8.13
N ALA A 24 -4.12 15.27 -9.05
CA ALA A 24 -4.18 14.95 -10.47
C ALA A 24 -3.73 13.50 -10.76
N LEU A 25 -2.64 13.05 -10.13
CA LEU A 25 -2.17 11.67 -10.22
C LEU A 25 -3.23 10.68 -9.70
N LEU A 26 -3.78 10.94 -8.52
CA LEU A 26 -4.81 10.08 -7.92
C LEU A 26 -6.05 9.98 -8.81
N ARG A 27 -6.52 11.11 -9.34
CA ARG A 27 -7.65 11.16 -10.27
C ARG A 27 -7.36 10.38 -11.56
N GLY A 28 -6.18 10.57 -12.15
CA GLY A 28 -5.77 9.87 -13.38
C GLY A 28 -5.64 8.35 -13.22
N LEU A 29 -5.35 7.89 -11.99
CA LEU A 29 -5.28 6.46 -11.66
C LEU A 29 -6.59 5.89 -11.09
N GLY A 30 -7.63 6.72 -10.91
CA GLY A 30 -8.91 6.28 -10.33
C GLY A 30 -8.78 5.83 -8.86
N LEU A 31 -7.89 6.48 -8.11
CA LEU A 31 -7.60 6.21 -6.70
C LEU A 31 -8.34 7.17 -5.78
N SER A 32 -8.86 6.64 -4.68
CA SER A 32 -9.47 7.42 -3.61
C SER A 32 -8.64 7.33 -2.33
N VAL A 33 -8.64 8.38 -1.52
CA VAL A 33 -7.95 8.39 -0.23
C VAL A 33 -8.81 7.67 0.81
N ALA A 34 -8.33 6.55 1.34
CA ALA A 34 -8.98 5.81 2.41
C ALA A 34 -8.56 6.30 3.80
N ARG A 35 -7.27 6.67 3.96
CA ARG A 35 -6.72 7.21 5.22
C ARG A 35 -5.48 8.06 4.92
N ARG A 36 -5.26 9.11 5.70
CA ARG A 36 -3.97 9.81 5.78
C ARG A 36 -3.30 9.45 7.11
N GLY A 37 -2.08 8.96 7.05
CA GLY A 37 -1.18 8.85 8.21
C GLY A 37 -0.24 10.06 8.25
N ASP A 38 0.68 10.04 9.20
CA ASP A 38 1.61 11.15 9.41
C ASP A 38 2.63 11.29 8.26
N ASP A 39 3.10 10.16 7.71
CA ASP A 39 4.13 10.10 6.66
C ASP A 39 3.73 9.28 5.42
N TYR A 40 2.51 8.73 5.40
CA TYR A 40 2.00 7.95 4.28
C TYR A 40 0.50 8.14 4.09
N TRP A 41 0.01 7.84 2.90
CA TRP A 41 -1.41 7.77 2.59
C TRP A 41 -1.80 6.32 2.29
N VAL A 42 -3.03 5.96 2.65
CA VAL A 42 -3.66 4.71 2.22
C VAL A 42 -4.67 5.05 1.15
N LEU A 43 -4.45 4.51 -0.03
CA LEU A 43 -5.29 4.71 -1.20
C LEU A 43 -6.09 3.44 -1.49
N ARG A 44 -7.27 3.62 -2.07
CA ARG A 44 -8.13 2.54 -2.55
C ARG A 44 -8.29 2.65 -4.06
N ALA A 45 -7.94 1.56 -4.75
CA ALA A 45 -8.30 1.36 -6.14
C ALA A 45 -9.78 0.98 -6.24
N SER A 46 -10.46 1.56 -7.23
CA SER A 46 -11.87 1.26 -7.52
C SER A 46 -12.08 -0.21 -7.89
N ASN A 47 -11.13 -0.81 -8.62
CA ASN A 47 -11.09 -2.23 -8.92
C ASN A 47 -9.80 -2.86 -8.36
N PRO A 48 -9.88 -3.81 -7.41
CA PRO A 48 -8.70 -4.48 -6.87
C PRO A 48 -7.84 -5.22 -7.89
N ALA A 49 -8.39 -5.64 -9.03
CA ALA A 49 -7.63 -6.30 -10.08
C ALA A 49 -6.59 -5.38 -10.74
N ASP A 50 -6.78 -4.05 -10.66
CA ASP A 50 -5.86 -3.06 -11.24
C ASP A 50 -4.63 -2.80 -10.36
N LEU A 51 -4.56 -3.39 -9.16
CA LEU A 51 -3.52 -3.12 -8.18
C LEU A 51 -2.09 -3.26 -8.74
N PRO A 52 -1.73 -4.28 -9.55
CA PRO A 52 -0.40 -4.38 -10.15
C PRO A 52 -0.09 -3.19 -11.07
N ARG A 53 -1.07 -2.77 -11.89
CA ARG A 53 -0.93 -1.63 -12.80
C ARG A 53 -0.78 -0.31 -12.02
N VAL A 54 -1.61 -0.13 -11.00
CA VAL A 54 -1.58 1.02 -10.09
C VAL A 54 -0.22 1.12 -9.39
N LEU A 55 0.27 0.03 -8.80
CA LEU A 55 1.55 0.00 -8.10
C LEU A 55 2.71 0.32 -9.03
N LYS A 56 2.70 -0.22 -10.25
CA LYS A 56 3.69 0.12 -11.26
C LYS A 56 3.65 1.61 -11.60
N ALA A 57 2.46 2.17 -11.83
CA ALA A 57 2.31 3.59 -12.17
C ALA A 57 2.74 4.52 -11.03
N LEU A 58 2.36 4.21 -9.79
CA LEU A 58 2.76 4.98 -8.61
C LEU A 58 4.27 4.95 -8.42
N ASN A 59 4.91 3.77 -8.41
CA ASN A 59 6.36 3.67 -8.24
C ASN A 59 7.17 4.19 -9.45
N SER A 60 6.53 4.47 -10.59
CA SER A 60 7.18 5.14 -11.73
C SER A 60 6.96 6.66 -11.72
N SER A 61 6.17 7.18 -10.78
CA SER A 61 5.88 8.61 -10.69
C SER A 61 7.02 9.34 -9.98
N PRO A 62 7.47 10.51 -10.47
CA PRO A 62 8.48 11.31 -9.79
C PRO A 62 7.95 11.95 -8.48
N LEU A 63 6.64 11.85 -8.20
CA LEU A 63 6.01 12.39 -7.00
C LEU A 63 6.00 11.40 -5.84
N VAL A 64 6.26 10.12 -6.12
CA VAL A 64 6.07 9.01 -5.18
C VAL A 64 7.44 8.47 -4.77
N GLU A 65 7.71 8.48 -3.47
CA GLU A 65 8.92 7.90 -2.91
C GLU A 65 8.84 6.36 -2.93
N TRP A 66 7.69 5.82 -2.52
CA TRP A 66 7.39 4.40 -2.64
C TRP A 66 5.88 4.12 -2.56
N ALA A 67 5.45 3.02 -3.17
CA ALA A 67 4.09 2.50 -3.05
C ALA A 67 4.08 0.96 -2.94
N VAL A 68 3.34 0.42 -1.97
CA VAL A 68 3.25 -1.03 -1.72
C VAL A 68 1.80 -1.46 -1.46
N PRO A 69 1.44 -2.73 -1.73
CA PRO A 69 0.15 -3.25 -1.31
C PRO A 69 0.00 -3.11 0.21
N HIS A 70 -1.12 -2.58 0.68
CA HIS A 70 -1.32 -2.33 2.12
C HIS A 70 -1.22 -3.62 2.96
N TYR A 71 -1.66 -4.75 2.42
CA TYR A 71 -1.60 -6.05 3.09
C TYR A 71 -0.17 -6.60 3.22
N ALA A 72 0.80 -6.13 2.42
CA ALA A 72 2.18 -6.62 2.46
C ALA A 72 2.93 -6.15 3.71
N LEU A 73 2.39 -5.19 4.44
CA LEU A 73 2.99 -4.60 5.63
C LEU A 73 2.42 -5.16 6.95
N VAL A 74 1.49 -6.10 6.87
CA VAL A 74 1.06 -6.86 8.06
C VAL A 74 2.05 -8.02 8.19
N PRO A 75 2.80 -8.12 9.32
CA PRO A 75 3.63 -9.29 9.55
C PRO A 75 2.76 -10.53 9.39
N LEU A 76 3.18 -11.48 8.54
CA LEU A 76 2.75 -12.85 8.70
C LEU A 76 3.11 -13.21 10.14
N ARG A 77 2.11 -13.30 11.03
CA ARG A 77 2.34 -13.96 12.31
C ARG A 77 2.80 -15.36 11.95
N GLU A 78 4.10 -15.62 12.07
CA GLU A 78 4.57 -16.99 12.11
C GLU A 78 3.74 -17.71 13.17
N PRO A 79 3.11 -18.84 12.86
CA PRO A 79 2.65 -19.71 13.91
C PRO A 79 3.89 -20.07 14.72
N LEU A 80 3.97 -19.58 15.96
CA LEU A 80 4.90 -20.09 16.97
C LEU A 80 4.53 -21.55 17.20
N THR A 81 4.94 -22.43 16.31
CA THR A 81 4.91 -23.85 16.55
C THR A 81 6.07 -24.08 17.52
N PRO A 82 5.83 -24.50 18.76
CA PRO A 82 6.94 -24.85 19.64
C PRO A 82 7.69 -25.99 18.95
N ILE A 83 8.94 -25.76 18.59
CA ILE A 83 9.86 -26.85 18.27
C ILE A 83 10.00 -27.61 19.58
N LYS A 84 9.24 -28.69 19.78
CA LYS A 84 9.56 -29.64 20.85
C LYS A 84 10.95 -30.16 20.51
N PRO A 85 11.99 -29.96 21.35
CA PRO A 85 13.20 -30.74 21.21
C PRO A 85 12.78 -32.21 21.37
N GLN A 86 13.01 -33.00 20.33
CA GLN A 86 12.98 -34.44 20.49
C GLN A 86 14.19 -34.78 21.36
N THR A 87 13.92 -35.04 22.64
CA THR A 87 14.89 -35.64 23.54
C THR A 87 15.17 -37.06 23.04
N LEU A 88 16.43 -37.29 22.66
CA LEU A 88 17.18 -38.54 22.51
C LEU A 88 16.42 -39.79 22.01
#